data_AF-S9U249-F1
#
_entry.id   AF-S9U249-F1
#
_cell.length_a   1.000
_cell.length_b   1.000
_cell.length_c   1.000
_cell.angle_alpha   90.00
_cell.angle_beta   90.00
_cell.angle_gamma   90.00
#
_symmetry.space_group_name_H-M   'P 1'
#
loop_
_entity.id
_entity.type
_entity.pdbx_description
1 polymer ?
#
loop_
_entity_poly.entity_id
_entity_poly.type
_entity_poly.pdbx_seq_one_letter_code
_entity_poly.pdbx_strand_id
1 'polypeptide(L)'
;MPQKTWFEPYNHVAERFGRDHERAHYNFYNLETKLIWKTFDTPELVGMLLHDETVKGNRHLYGPDFLAAALHYTKECRYWRCIGITKPFYDKNTLRAHAWEDEGTQVGTLVLSQAMRHALMDLERAVRRKDLGLEPNYLWDRWGPIGFIDGARNDYLPRFEHNPYVDPDGVDVTELDVLPFNTHEQIKERYSELIYPNTAAYEGVFMAPTHGSLTLADVPARDVAERYRQLKQQAGGVALVDDAQIADADMRALMYLSADPQRRGALQHASSWDAVLEALQEVRAQCDAKIDAARMLQNTRHDANRVRAFYEEKCGFHDFMYTPDKEITAAVLCYLEELQRVCRETEWGTPLALALTDVERLDAMGRDAFVVYRHIEDAILDKKRRLWSSRFAGEANEETTLDYLLENFGRRMERQKDVGTSGVEFDREQEPIGRQVQRRVVDADKKNKLAEMRRSRGKMWSKKKSVFDALHEKQVQNVSYGVR
;
A
#
# COMPACT_ATOMS: atom_id res chain seq x y z
N MET A 1 -26.36 -7.38 0.89
CA MET A 1 -26.53 -5.93 1.14
C MET A 1 -26.05 -5.59 2.55
N PRO A 2 -25.23 -4.53 2.73
CA PRO A 2 -24.88 -4.04 4.07
C PRO A 2 -26.14 -3.54 4.80
N GLN A 3 -26.21 -3.74 6.13
CA GLN A 3 -27.38 -3.37 6.93
C GLN A 3 -27.47 -1.85 7.19
N LYS A 4 -26.35 -1.20 7.53
CA LYS A 4 -26.24 0.24 7.78
C LYS A 4 -24.76 0.65 7.84
N THR A 5 -24.43 1.82 7.30
CA THR A 5 -23.12 2.48 7.45
C THR A 5 -23.30 3.83 8.14
N TRP A 6 -22.39 4.19 9.03
CA TRP A 6 -22.41 5.46 9.75
C TRP A 6 -21.31 6.37 9.21
N PHE A 7 -21.61 7.66 9.08
CA PHE A 7 -20.69 8.68 8.60
C PHE A 7 -20.59 9.79 9.64
N GLU A 8 -19.37 10.07 10.09
CA GLU A 8 -19.09 11.18 11.01
C GLU A 8 -18.70 12.44 10.19
N PRO A 9 -19.19 13.63 10.56
CA PRO A 9 -18.80 14.84 9.87
C PRO A 9 -17.34 15.18 10.12
N TYR A 10 -16.67 15.71 9.08
CA TYR A 10 -15.32 16.26 9.19
C TYR A 10 -15.38 17.60 9.92
N ASN A 11 -15.38 17.56 11.25
CA ASN A 11 -15.36 18.76 12.08
C ASN A 11 -13.93 19.33 12.14
N HIS A 12 -13.76 20.62 11.86
CA HIS A 12 -12.46 21.28 11.85
C HIS A 12 -11.77 21.20 13.22
N VAL A 13 -10.57 20.59 13.23
CA VAL A 13 -9.76 20.39 14.44
C VAL A 13 -9.29 21.70 15.07
N ALA A 14 -9.09 22.75 14.26
CA ALA A 14 -8.54 24.03 14.71
C ALA A 14 -9.41 24.75 15.76
N GLU A 15 -10.73 24.53 15.73
CA GLU A 15 -11.70 25.18 16.61
C GLU A 15 -11.81 24.50 18.00
N ARG A 16 -11.07 23.41 18.24
CA ARG A 16 -11.25 22.55 19.42
C ARG A 16 -10.33 22.85 20.60
N PHE A 17 -9.29 23.66 20.43
CA PHE A 17 -8.25 23.84 21.46
C PHE A 17 -8.23 25.28 21.96
N GLY A 18 -8.31 25.45 23.28
CA GLY A 18 -8.23 26.77 23.91
C GLY A 18 -6.80 27.23 24.17
N ARG A 19 -5.83 26.31 24.13
CA ARG A 19 -4.41 26.56 24.43
C ARG A 19 -3.48 25.79 23.50
N ASP A 20 -2.29 26.34 23.24
CA ASP A 20 -1.34 25.74 22.29
C ASP A 20 -0.82 24.37 22.70
N HIS A 21 -0.61 24.12 24.00
CA HIS A 21 -0.14 22.81 24.47
C HIS A 21 -1.18 21.69 24.28
N GLU A 22 -2.48 22.01 24.30
CA GLU A 22 -3.54 21.03 24.03
C GLU A 22 -3.50 20.60 22.55
N ARG A 23 -3.24 21.56 21.66
CA ARG A 23 -3.03 21.31 20.24
C ARG A 23 -1.76 20.49 19.99
N ALA A 24 -0.65 20.86 20.63
CA ALA A 24 0.61 20.11 20.52
C ALA A 24 0.46 18.66 21.03
N HIS A 25 -0.21 18.49 22.16
CA HIS A 25 -0.54 17.18 22.71
C HIS A 25 -1.42 16.37 21.76
N TYR A 26 -2.48 16.96 21.19
CA TYR A 26 -3.30 16.29 20.18
C TYR A 26 -2.49 15.89 18.95
N ASN A 27 -1.70 16.81 18.39
CA ASN A 27 -0.88 16.54 17.21
C ASN A 27 0.07 15.37 17.46
N PHE A 28 0.74 15.34 18.62
CA PHE A 28 1.60 14.22 18.99
C PHE A 28 0.82 12.90 19.11
N TYR A 29 -0.17 12.82 20.01
CA TYR A 29 -0.85 11.54 20.26
C TYR A 29 -1.73 11.06 19.12
N ASN A 30 -2.18 11.93 18.23
CA ASN A 30 -3.03 11.56 17.10
C ASN A 30 -2.24 11.42 15.80
N LEU A 31 -1.47 12.45 15.41
CA LEU A 31 -0.83 12.49 14.08
C LEU A 31 0.45 11.67 14.07
N GLU A 32 1.35 11.86 15.05
CA GLU A 32 2.61 11.11 15.11
C GLU A 32 2.36 9.62 15.31
N THR A 33 1.43 9.26 16.18
CA THR A 33 1.11 7.83 16.41
C THR A 33 0.54 7.18 15.15
N LYS A 34 -0.37 7.86 14.43
CA LYS A 34 -0.91 7.38 13.16
C LYS A 34 0.19 7.25 12.10
N LEU A 35 1.08 8.25 12.02
CA LEU A 35 2.20 8.25 11.09
C LEU A 35 3.11 7.05 11.34
N ILE A 36 3.56 6.84 12.58
CA ILE A 36 4.45 5.75 12.95
C ILE A 36 3.80 4.39 12.71
N TRP A 37 2.53 4.19 13.08
CA TRP A 37 1.81 2.95 12.75
C TRP A 37 1.70 2.74 11.25
N LYS A 38 1.40 3.80 10.49
CA LYS A 38 1.27 3.75 9.04
C LYS A 38 2.58 3.36 8.37
N THR A 39 3.68 4.01 8.73
CA THR A 39 5.02 3.72 8.18
C THR A 39 5.58 2.37 8.63
N PHE A 40 5.12 1.86 9.78
CA PHE A 40 5.48 0.53 10.26
C PHE A 40 4.72 -0.59 9.54
N ASP A 41 3.40 -0.46 9.40
CA ASP A 41 2.54 -1.52 8.85
C ASP A 41 2.49 -1.50 7.30
N THR A 42 2.20 -0.34 6.72
CA THR A 42 1.90 -0.16 5.28
C THR A 42 2.43 1.22 4.81
N PRO A 43 3.76 1.37 4.67
CA PRO A 43 4.38 2.67 4.41
C PRO A 43 3.91 3.31 3.09
N GLU A 44 3.45 2.52 2.12
CA GLU A 44 2.90 3.03 0.85
C GLU A 44 1.65 3.89 1.05
N LEU A 45 0.92 3.70 2.15
CA LEU A 45 -0.34 4.39 2.42
C LEU A 45 -0.15 5.71 3.20
N VAL A 46 1.08 6.20 3.33
CA VAL A 46 1.35 7.47 4.03
C VAL A 46 0.69 8.66 3.32
N GLY A 47 0.61 8.64 1.98
CA GLY A 47 -0.09 9.66 1.19
C GLY A 47 -1.58 9.76 1.54
N MET A 48 -2.26 8.62 1.71
CA MET A 48 -3.65 8.54 2.15
C MET A 48 -3.82 9.11 3.56
N LEU A 49 -2.92 8.77 4.49
CA LEU A 49 -2.96 9.32 5.84
C LEU A 49 -2.86 10.86 5.83
N LEU A 50 -1.92 11.42 5.06
CA LEU A 50 -1.77 12.87 4.94
C LEU A 50 -3.04 13.50 4.38
N HIS A 51 -3.67 12.88 3.38
CA HIS A 51 -4.92 13.37 2.80
C HIS A 51 -6.08 13.34 3.80
N ASP A 52 -6.32 12.20 4.45
CA ASP A 52 -7.40 12.01 5.41
C ASP A 52 -7.32 13.00 6.57
N GLU A 53 -6.11 13.23 7.10
CA GLU A 53 -5.91 14.17 8.20
C GLU A 53 -5.92 15.63 7.73
N THR A 54 -5.58 15.91 6.46
CA THR A 54 -5.76 17.24 5.84
C THR A 54 -7.24 17.56 5.65
N VAL A 55 -8.06 16.59 5.22
CA VAL A 55 -9.53 16.71 5.13
C VAL A 55 -10.13 17.02 6.50
N LYS A 56 -9.57 16.45 7.58
CA LYS A 56 -9.94 16.77 8.98
C LYS A 56 -9.45 18.14 9.46
N GLY A 57 -8.68 18.86 8.64
CA GLY A 57 -8.23 20.23 8.91
C GLY A 57 -6.77 20.37 9.37
N ASN A 58 -5.97 19.29 9.39
CA ASN A 58 -4.55 19.37 9.78
C ASN A 58 -3.69 19.83 8.59
N ARG A 59 -3.74 21.13 8.27
CA ARG A 59 -3.01 21.69 7.11
C ARG A 59 -1.48 21.72 7.26
N HIS A 60 -0.95 21.55 8.47
CA HIS A 60 0.49 21.61 8.73
C HIS A 60 1.25 20.32 8.30
N LEU A 61 0.54 19.28 7.86
CA LEU A 61 1.12 17.97 7.52
C LEU A 61 2.05 17.98 6.30
N TYR A 62 1.88 18.94 5.39
CA TYR A 62 2.79 19.16 4.25
C TYR A 62 3.91 20.16 4.56
N GLY A 63 4.04 20.57 5.82
CA GLY A 63 5.15 21.39 6.28
C GLY A 63 6.48 20.63 6.28
N PRO A 64 7.62 21.34 6.22
CA PRO A 64 8.94 20.73 6.13
C PRO A 64 9.24 19.81 7.32
N ASP A 65 8.86 20.22 8.54
CA ASP A 65 9.13 19.46 9.76
C ASP A 65 8.37 18.13 9.78
N PHE A 66 7.09 18.12 9.39
CA PHE A 66 6.28 16.91 9.38
C PHE A 66 6.71 15.92 8.28
N LEU A 67 7.07 16.43 7.09
CA LEU A 67 7.61 15.58 6.03
C LEU A 67 9.00 15.03 6.37
N ALA A 68 9.84 15.80 7.07
CA ALA A 68 11.11 15.31 7.61
C ALA A 68 10.89 14.23 8.68
N ALA A 69 9.89 14.40 9.55
CA ALA A 69 9.49 13.38 10.52
C ALA A 69 8.97 12.11 9.82
N ALA A 70 8.15 12.23 8.78
CA ALA A 70 7.66 11.09 8.00
C ALA A 70 8.81 10.31 7.35
N LEU A 71 9.81 11.01 6.80
CA LEU A 71 11.02 10.38 6.27
C LEU A 71 11.81 9.66 7.36
N HIS A 72 12.04 10.34 8.49
CA HIS A 72 12.76 9.77 9.62
C HIS A 72 12.07 8.51 10.15
N TYR A 73 10.77 8.58 10.43
CA TYR A 73 10.00 7.43 10.92
C TYR A 73 9.88 6.30 9.90
N THR A 74 9.85 6.59 8.59
CA THR A 74 9.90 5.52 7.57
C THR A 74 11.24 4.79 7.60
N LYS A 75 12.37 5.52 7.72
CA LYS A 75 13.72 4.94 7.84
C LYS A 75 13.86 4.12 9.13
N GLU A 76 13.41 4.66 10.26
CA GLU A 76 13.44 3.95 11.55
C GLU A 76 12.48 2.75 11.58
N CYS A 77 11.28 2.85 11.01
CA CYS A 77 10.35 1.72 10.94
C CYS A 77 10.91 0.57 10.08
N ARG A 78 11.64 0.86 9.00
CA ARG A 78 12.36 -0.17 8.24
C ARG A 78 13.44 -0.82 9.09
N TYR A 79 14.21 -0.02 9.83
CA TYR A 79 15.18 -0.54 10.79
C TYR A 79 14.51 -1.46 11.82
N TRP A 80 13.42 -1.03 12.45
CA TRP A 80 12.68 -1.78 13.46
C TRP A 80 12.06 -3.08 12.91
N ARG A 81 11.50 -3.05 11.70
CA ARG A 81 11.00 -4.25 11.01
C ARG A 81 12.10 -5.26 10.79
N CYS A 82 13.28 -4.81 10.34
CA CYS A 82 14.41 -5.69 10.04
C CYS A 82 15.00 -6.35 11.31
N ILE A 83 15.05 -5.62 12.43
CA ILE A 83 15.50 -6.19 13.72
C ILE A 83 14.41 -7.01 14.45
N GLY A 84 13.23 -7.18 13.85
CA GLY A 84 12.16 -8.04 14.39
C GLY A 84 11.30 -7.41 15.49
N ILE A 85 11.22 -6.08 15.58
CA ILE A 85 10.16 -5.43 16.38
C ILE A 85 8.82 -5.71 15.71
N THR A 86 7.79 -6.06 16.49
CA THR A 86 6.43 -6.34 15.99
C THR A 86 5.45 -5.21 16.26
N LYS A 87 5.70 -4.39 17.29
CA LYS A 87 4.87 -3.24 17.64
C LYS A 87 5.79 -2.06 17.90
N PRO A 88 5.62 -0.93 17.19
CA PRO A 88 6.52 0.22 17.33
C PRO A 88 6.36 0.92 18.68
N PHE A 89 5.18 0.83 19.32
CA PHE A 89 4.91 1.41 20.64
C PHE A 89 4.98 0.35 21.74
N TYR A 90 5.85 0.57 22.73
CA TYR A 90 5.85 -0.20 23.97
C TYR A 90 4.71 0.26 24.88
N ASP A 91 4.59 1.57 25.04
CA ASP A 91 3.46 2.23 25.68
C ASP A 91 3.03 3.46 24.83
N LYS A 92 2.08 4.26 25.33
CA LYS A 92 1.53 5.41 24.57
C LYS A 92 2.53 6.57 24.40
N ASN A 93 3.55 6.62 25.24
CA ASN A 93 4.52 7.71 25.36
C ASN A 93 5.91 7.30 24.84
N THR A 94 6.18 5.99 24.73
CA THR A 94 7.50 5.42 24.50
C THR A 94 7.47 4.38 23.39
N LEU A 95 8.34 4.56 22.41
CA LEU A 95 8.57 3.59 21.33
C LEU A 95 9.34 2.38 21.86
N ARG A 96 9.06 1.20 21.31
CA ARG A 96 9.69 -0.07 21.69
C ARG A 96 11.20 -0.09 21.40
N ALA A 97 11.63 0.66 20.40
CA ALA A 97 13.03 0.86 20.10
C ALA A 97 13.77 1.57 21.25
N HIS A 98 13.11 2.46 22.01
CA HIS A 98 13.75 3.18 23.12
C HIS A 98 13.54 2.51 24.49
N ALA A 99 13.10 1.25 24.51
CA ALA A 99 12.98 0.49 25.75
C ALA A 99 14.29 -0.28 26.01
N TRP A 100 15.14 0.29 26.87
CA TRP A 100 16.39 -0.31 27.34
C TRP A 100 16.28 -0.81 28.79
N GLU A 101 17.18 -1.71 29.15
CA GLU A 101 17.32 -2.20 30.51
C GLU A 101 18.21 -1.27 31.34
N ASP A 102 17.79 -0.97 32.57
CA ASP A 102 18.52 -0.09 33.52
C ASP A 102 19.03 -0.88 34.74
N GLU A 103 18.30 -1.90 35.19
CA GLU A 103 18.68 -2.78 36.31
C GLU A 103 19.30 -4.12 35.85
N GLY A 104 19.82 -4.16 34.62
CA GLY A 104 20.36 -5.36 33.98
C GLY A 104 21.87 -5.53 34.11
N THR A 105 22.43 -6.46 33.32
CA THR A 105 23.88 -6.67 33.22
C THR A 105 24.62 -5.48 32.62
N GLN A 106 23.94 -4.69 31.79
CA GLN A 106 24.43 -3.45 31.19
C GLN A 106 23.31 -2.41 31.15
N VAL A 107 23.62 -1.16 31.51
CA VAL A 107 22.68 -0.04 31.46
C VAL A 107 22.63 0.52 30.04
N GLY A 108 21.42 0.75 29.53
CA GLY A 108 21.22 1.37 28.21
C GLY A 108 21.20 0.38 27.04
N THR A 109 21.27 -0.93 27.34
CA THR A 109 21.17 -1.98 26.33
C THR A 109 19.72 -2.18 25.90
N LEU A 110 19.47 -2.31 24.59
CA LEU A 110 18.14 -2.56 24.06
C LEU A 110 17.58 -3.88 24.61
N VAL A 111 16.34 -3.86 25.12
CA VAL A 111 15.70 -5.11 25.58
C VAL A 111 15.34 -5.96 24.36
N LEU A 112 16.09 -7.05 24.10
CA LEU A 112 15.86 -7.93 22.95
C LEU A 112 14.94 -9.11 23.33
N SER A 113 13.92 -9.34 22.50
CA SER A 113 13.11 -10.57 22.58
C SER A 113 13.76 -11.72 21.81
N GLN A 114 13.29 -12.97 22.01
CA GLN A 114 13.81 -14.11 21.27
C GLN A 114 13.68 -13.95 19.74
N ALA A 115 12.57 -13.37 19.26
CA ALA A 115 12.37 -13.12 17.84
C ALA A 115 13.40 -12.13 17.29
N MET A 116 13.70 -11.06 18.06
CA MET A 116 14.70 -10.07 17.69
C MET A 116 16.11 -10.68 17.68
N ARG A 117 16.44 -11.52 18.66
CA ARG A 117 17.71 -12.25 18.68
C ARG A 117 17.87 -13.14 17.46
N HIS A 118 16.83 -13.89 17.08
CA HIS A 118 16.88 -14.74 15.88
C HIS A 118 17.00 -13.92 14.58
N ALA A 119 16.36 -12.75 14.52
CA ALA A 119 16.54 -11.82 13.40
C ALA A 119 17.98 -11.30 13.32
N LEU A 120 18.60 -10.94 14.45
CA LEU A 120 20.02 -10.55 14.51
C LEU A 120 20.94 -11.71 14.12
N MET A 121 20.61 -12.96 14.50
CA MET A 121 21.37 -14.13 14.06
C MET A 121 21.29 -14.33 12.55
N ASP A 122 20.13 -14.08 11.92
CA ASP A 122 19.99 -14.15 10.47
C ASP A 122 20.77 -13.03 9.75
N LEU A 123 20.81 -11.82 10.34
CA LEU A 123 21.63 -10.72 9.85
C LEU A 123 23.13 -11.04 9.95
N GLU A 124 23.59 -11.51 11.12
CA GLU A 124 24.99 -11.88 11.33
C GLU A 124 25.40 -13.06 10.45
N ARG A 125 24.50 -14.02 10.18
CA ARG A 125 24.75 -15.11 9.23
C ARG A 125 24.98 -14.55 7.83
N ALA A 126 24.10 -13.67 7.36
CA ALA A 126 24.25 -13.05 6.04
C ALA A 126 25.55 -12.23 5.92
N VAL A 127 25.96 -11.51 6.98
CA VAL A 127 27.24 -10.79 6.99
C VAL A 127 28.43 -11.75 7.01
N ARG A 128 28.42 -12.81 7.82
CA ARG A 128 29.50 -13.81 7.82
C ARG A 128 29.64 -14.50 6.47
N ARG A 129 28.53 -14.81 5.78
CA ARG A 129 28.56 -15.31 4.40
C ARG A 129 29.27 -14.34 3.47
N LYS A 130 28.94 -13.05 3.56
CA LYS A 130 29.60 -11.98 2.79
C LYS A 130 31.11 -11.92 3.09
N ASP A 131 31.47 -11.93 4.38
CA ASP A 131 32.86 -11.85 4.86
C ASP A 131 33.69 -13.06 4.38
N LEU A 132 33.06 -14.22 4.18
CA LEU A 132 33.65 -15.44 3.61
C LEU A 132 33.69 -15.44 2.06
N GLY A 133 33.18 -14.40 1.40
CA GLY A 133 33.11 -14.30 -0.06
C GLY A 133 31.98 -15.09 -0.70
N LEU A 134 31.01 -15.58 0.09
CA LEU A 134 29.79 -16.21 -0.38
C LEU A 134 28.71 -15.14 -0.65
N GLU A 135 27.70 -15.49 -1.43
CA GLU A 135 26.54 -14.62 -1.63
C GLU A 135 25.80 -14.41 -0.29
N PRO A 136 25.56 -13.15 0.13
CA PRO A 136 24.89 -12.82 1.40
C PRO A 136 23.40 -13.08 1.30
N ASN A 137 23.03 -14.36 1.38
CA ASN A 137 21.64 -14.82 1.32
C ASN A 137 20.90 -14.47 2.62
N TYR A 138 20.36 -13.26 2.68
CA TYR A 138 19.48 -12.85 3.77
C TYR A 138 18.04 -13.30 3.50
N LEU A 139 17.55 -14.24 4.32
CA LEU A 139 16.24 -14.86 4.15
C LEU A 139 15.11 -13.82 4.03
N TRP A 140 15.13 -12.80 4.87
CA TRP A 140 14.05 -11.82 4.98
C TRP A 140 14.06 -10.78 3.86
N ASP A 141 15.10 -10.70 3.02
CA ASP A 141 15.05 -9.87 1.80
C ASP A 141 14.12 -10.48 0.73
N ARG A 142 13.81 -11.78 0.81
CA ARG A 142 12.79 -12.43 -0.04
C ARG A 142 11.39 -12.39 0.55
N TRP A 143 11.23 -11.78 1.72
CA TRP A 143 9.94 -11.61 2.38
C TRP A 143 9.23 -10.36 1.83
N GLY A 144 7.99 -10.53 1.41
CA GLY A 144 7.10 -9.48 0.93
C GLY A 144 5.80 -9.39 1.74
N PRO A 145 4.86 -8.52 1.34
CA PRO A 145 3.61 -8.28 2.05
C PRO A 145 2.74 -9.54 2.27
N ILE A 146 2.83 -10.53 1.38
CA ILE A 146 2.03 -11.77 1.43
C ILE A 146 2.80 -12.99 1.94
N GLY A 147 4.08 -12.83 2.29
CA GLY A 147 4.99 -13.91 2.65
C GLY A 147 6.19 -13.99 1.72
N PHE A 148 6.76 -15.19 1.54
CA PHE A 148 7.90 -15.36 0.64
C PHE A 148 7.51 -15.26 -0.85
N ILE A 149 8.27 -14.46 -1.59
CA ILE A 149 8.00 -14.12 -2.99
C ILE A 149 8.16 -15.32 -3.93
N ASP A 150 9.06 -16.24 -3.59
CA ASP A 150 9.31 -17.48 -4.35
C ASP A 150 8.26 -18.58 -4.08
N GLY A 151 7.24 -18.30 -3.27
CA GLY A 151 6.20 -19.26 -2.91
C GLY A 151 6.66 -20.32 -1.90
N ALA A 152 7.82 -20.13 -1.27
CA ALA A 152 8.28 -20.99 -0.19
C ALA A 152 7.32 -20.95 1.01
N ARG A 153 7.41 -21.98 1.86
CA ARG A 153 6.65 -22.04 3.12
C ARG A 153 7.08 -20.90 4.03
N ASN A 154 6.11 -20.29 4.72
CA ASN A 154 6.40 -19.28 5.73
C ASN A 154 7.29 -19.88 6.83
N ASP A 155 8.40 -19.19 7.07
CA ASP A 155 9.25 -19.36 8.24
C ASP A 155 8.79 -18.35 9.31
N TYR A 156 8.85 -18.75 10.57
CA TYR A 156 8.30 -17.97 11.69
C TYR A 156 9.37 -17.71 12.73
N LEU A 157 9.46 -16.47 13.18
CA LEU A 157 10.26 -16.08 14.34
C LEU A 157 9.38 -16.04 15.61
N PRO A 158 9.89 -16.48 16.78
CA PRO A 158 11.15 -17.19 16.98
C PRO A 158 11.07 -18.65 16.51
N ARG A 159 12.22 -19.20 16.10
CA ARG A 159 12.35 -20.60 15.66
C ARG A 159 12.50 -21.53 16.87
N PHE A 160 11.94 -22.73 16.79
CA PHE A 160 12.13 -23.76 17.83
C PHE A 160 13.42 -24.52 17.59
N GLU A 161 14.05 -25.00 18.67
CA GLU A 161 15.29 -25.79 18.60
C GLU A 161 15.18 -27.06 17.72
N HIS A 162 13.98 -27.64 17.62
CA HIS A 162 13.73 -28.84 16.81
C HIS A 162 13.65 -28.55 15.32
N ASN A 163 13.52 -27.28 14.93
CA ASN A 163 13.47 -26.85 13.53
C ASN A 163 14.23 -25.51 13.39
N PRO A 164 15.56 -25.51 13.57
CA PRO A 164 16.39 -24.34 13.39
C PRO A 164 16.51 -23.99 11.91
N TYR A 165 17.01 -22.79 11.62
CA TYR A 165 17.42 -22.46 10.27
C TYR A 165 18.68 -23.26 9.92
N VAL A 166 18.72 -23.86 8.73
CA VAL A 166 19.87 -24.65 8.26
C VAL A 166 20.47 -23.94 7.05
N ASP A 167 21.72 -23.51 7.17
CA ASP A 167 22.49 -22.95 6.07
C ASP A 167 23.22 -24.09 5.32
N PRO A 168 22.97 -24.30 4.02
CA PRO A 168 23.68 -25.30 3.21
C PRO A 168 25.20 -25.16 3.20
N ASP A 169 25.72 -23.94 3.38
CA ASP A 169 27.16 -23.64 3.37
C ASP A 169 27.80 -23.81 4.77
N GLY A 170 27.01 -24.19 5.78
CA GLY A 170 27.51 -24.49 7.13
C GLY A 170 27.88 -23.27 7.98
N VAL A 171 27.43 -22.06 7.59
CA VAL A 171 27.67 -20.85 8.38
C VAL A 171 26.79 -20.86 9.63
N ASP A 172 27.43 -21.10 10.77
CA ASP A 172 26.77 -21.15 12.07
C ASP A 172 26.85 -19.81 12.82
N VAL A 173 25.78 -19.49 13.53
CA VAL A 173 25.61 -18.27 14.34
C VAL A 173 24.78 -18.63 15.56
N THR A 174 25.26 -18.21 16.72
CA THR A 174 24.65 -18.42 18.03
C THR A 174 24.23 -17.11 18.68
N GLU A 175 23.48 -17.19 19.79
CA GLU A 175 23.12 -16.00 20.58
C GLU A 175 24.36 -15.28 21.12
N LEU A 176 25.43 -16.01 21.46
CA LEU A 176 26.68 -15.44 21.96
C LEU A 176 27.40 -14.59 20.90
N ASP A 177 27.22 -14.92 19.62
CA ASP A 177 27.82 -14.16 18.51
C ASP A 177 27.15 -12.80 18.31
N VAL A 178 25.86 -12.69 18.62
CA VAL A 178 25.08 -11.46 18.44
C VAL A 178 24.97 -10.61 19.71
N LEU A 179 25.30 -11.19 20.87
CA LEU A 179 25.27 -10.51 22.17
C LEU A 179 26.09 -9.20 22.24
N PRO A 180 27.23 -9.05 21.53
CA PRO A 180 27.96 -7.78 21.49
C PRO A 180 27.22 -6.66 20.75
N PHE A 181 26.29 -6.96 19.85
CA PHE A 181 25.55 -5.98 19.04
C PHE A 181 24.25 -5.60 19.75
N ASN A 182 24.38 -4.83 20.83
CA ASN A 182 23.29 -4.64 21.79
C ASN A 182 22.81 -3.18 21.90
N THR A 183 23.50 -2.24 21.26
CA THR A 183 23.05 -0.87 21.03
C THR A 183 22.58 -0.66 19.58
N HIS A 184 21.77 0.38 19.37
CA HIS A 184 21.27 0.71 18.02
C HIS A 184 22.40 1.04 17.05
N GLU A 185 23.39 1.80 17.50
CA GLU A 185 24.53 2.27 16.72
C GLU A 185 25.37 1.08 16.24
N GLN A 186 25.70 0.14 17.13
CA GLN A 186 26.45 -1.06 16.78
C GLN A 186 25.72 -1.93 15.74
N ILE A 187 24.42 -2.13 15.93
CA ILE A 187 23.58 -2.89 14.99
C ILE A 187 23.53 -2.17 13.63
N LYS A 188 23.33 -0.85 13.63
CA LYS A 188 23.29 -0.05 12.40
C LYS A 188 24.62 -0.08 11.65
N GLU A 189 25.74 0.08 12.36
CA GLU A 189 27.09 0.02 11.77
C GLU A 189 27.38 -1.35 11.13
N ARG A 190 27.08 -2.44 11.83
CA ARG A 190 27.35 -3.80 11.35
C ARG A 190 26.43 -4.25 10.21
N TYR A 191 25.14 -3.90 10.25
CA TYR A 191 24.11 -4.48 9.37
C TYR A 191 23.44 -3.49 8.41
N SER A 192 23.96 -2.26 8.30
CA SER A 192 23.37 -1.17 7.49
C SER A 192 22.97 -1.59 6.07
N GLU A 193 23.83 -2.31 5.34
CA GLU A 193 23.57 -2.72 3.95
C GLU A 193 22.37 -3.68 3.80
N LEU A 194 22.13 -4.51 4.81
CA LEU A 194 20.98 -5.44 4.83
C LEU A 194 19.71 -4.70 5.27
N ILE A 195 19.84 -3.78 6.21
CA ILE A 195 18.74 -3.04 6.81
C ILE A 195 18.19 -1.97 5.86
N TYR A 196 19.05 -1.04 5.44
CA TYR A 196 18.63 0.14 4.70
C TYR A 196 18.50 -0.19 3.21
N PRO A 197 17.40 0.23 2.58
CA PRO A 197 17.17 -0.05 1.17
C PRO A 197 17.99 0.90 0.29
N ASN A 198 18.32 0.45 -0.92
CA ASN A 198 18.98 1.29 -1.91
C ASN A 198 17.92 2.13 -2.65
N THR A 199 18.00 3.45 -2.56
CA THR A 199 17.05 4.38 -3.19
C THR A 199 17.45 4.76 -4.62
N ALA A 200 18.69 4.51 -5.04
CA ALA A 200 19.23 5.03 -6.30
C ALA A 200 18.43 4.63 -7.54
N ALA A 201 17.80 3.46 -7.54
CA ALA A 201 16.98 2.98 -8.67
C ALA A 201 15.68 3.77 -8.87
N TYR A 202 15.22 4.50 -7.84
CA TYR A 202 13.93 5.19 -7.84
C TYR A 202 14.04 6.73 -7.77
N GLU A 203 15.26 7.26 -7.79
CA GLU A 203 15.48 8.71 -7.82
C GLU A 203 14.86 9.34 -9.07
N GLY A 204 14.04 10.38 -8.88
CA GLY A 204 13.34 11.09 -9.97
C GLY A 204 12.19 10.33 -10.63
N VAL A 205 11.95 9.05 -10.30
CA VAL A 205 10.94 8.21 -10.96
C VAL A 205 9.52 8.76 -10.77
N PHE A 206 9.18 9.25 -9.58
CA PHE A 206 7.82 9.73 -9.29
C PHE A 206 7.44 11.00 -10.04
N MET A 207 8.44 11.80 -10.44
CA MET A 207 8.27 13.02 -11.23
C MET A 207 8.54 12.81 -12.73
N ALA A 208 8.97 11.62 -13.16
CA ALA A 208 9.06 11.28 -14.57
C ALA A 208 7.66 11.16 -15.19
N PRO A 209 7.46 11.53 -16.47
CA PRO A 209 6.17 11.39 -17.12
C PRO A 209 5.81 9.91 -17.27
N THR A 210 4.59 9.53 -16.88
CA THR A 210 3.99 8.21 -17.15
C THR A 210 2.48 8.37 -17.35
N HIS A 211 1.82 7.36 -17.91
CA HIS A 211 0.43 7.50 -18.37
C HIS A 211 -0.46 6.28 -18.08
N GLY A 212 -0.23 5.53 -17.00
CA GLY A 212 -1.18 4.49 -16.56
C GLY A 212 -1.43 3.38 -17.57
N SER A 213 -0.38 2.93 -18.26
CA SER A 213 -0.41 1.95 -19.36
C SER A 213 -1.20 2.37 -20.61
N LEU A 214 -1.52 3.65 -20.80
CA LEU A 214 -2.22 4.12 -22.00
C LEU A 214 -1.40 3.82 -23.27
N THR A 215 -2.07 3.31 -24.30
CA THR A 215 -1.50 3.09 -25.63
C THR A 215 -2.03 4.11 -26.62
N LEU A 216 -1.59 4.04 -27.89
CA LEU A 216 -2.05 4.97 -28.93
C LEU A 216 -3.57 4.90 -29.15
N ALA A 217 -4.16 3.71 -29.01
CA ALA A 217 -5.59 3.50 -29.13
C ALA A 217 -6.41 4.11 -28.00
N ASP A 218 -5.75 4.48 -26.89
CA ASP A 218 -6.38 5.12 -25.75
C ASP A 218 -6.36 6.65 -25.83
N VAL A 219 -5.69 7.23 -26.84
CA VAL A 219 -5.68 8.68 -27.06
C VAL A 219 -7.10 9.14 -27.48
N PRO A 220 -7.77 10.03 -26.73
CA PRO A 220 -9.17 10.37 -27.01
C PRO A 220 -9.41 11.04 -28.38
N ALA A 221 -8.46 11.83 -28.85
CA ALA A 221 -8.53 12.50 -30.16
C ALA A 221 -7.90 11.63 -31.25
N ARG A 222 -8.73 10.90 -32.02
CA ARG A 222 -8.28 9.98 -33.07
C ARG A 222 -7.47 10.67 -34.17
N ASP A 223 -7.85 11.90 -34.52
CA ASP A 223 -7.14 12.76 -35.48
C ASP A 223 -5.69 13.02 -35.06
N VAL A 224 -5.46 13.23 -33.76
CA VAL A 224 -4.12 13.43 -33.19
C VAL A 224 -3.28 12.16 -33.28
N ALA A 225 -3.86 11.01 -32.91
CA ALA A 225 -3.18 9.72 -32.98
C ALA A 225 -2.83 9.31 -34.42
N GLU A 226 -3.74 9.52 -35.37
CA GLU A 226 -3.51 9.26 -36.79
C GLU A 226 -2.41 10.14 -37.37
N ARG A 227 -2.43 11.45 -37.05
CA ARG A 227 -1.39 12.37 -37.51
C ARG A 227 -0.02 12.00 -36.95
N TYR A 228 0.06 11.56 -35.70
CA TYR A 228 1.30 11.03 -35.12
C TYR A 228 1.84 9.81 -35.87
N ARG A 229 0.98 8.85 -36.22
CA ARG A 229 1.38 7.70 -37.06
C ARG A 229 1.94 8.15 -38.41
N GLN A 230 1.26 9.09 -39.08
CA GLN A 230 1.70 9.63 -40.37
C GLN A 230 3.08 10.29 -40.28
N LEU A 231 3.30 11.13 -39.27
CA LEU A 231 4.58 11.84 -39.08
C LEU A 231 5.73 10.87 -38.77
N LYS A 232 5.50 9.84 -37.94
CA LYS A 232 6.52 8.81 -37.66
C LYS A 232 6.82 7.94 -38.89
N GLN A 233 5.81 7.63 -39.69
CA GLN A 233 5.99 6.89 -40.95
C GLN A 233 6.77 7.72 -41.98
N GLN A 234 6.49 9.02 -42.09
CA GLN A 234 7.22 9.95 -42.96
C GLN A 234 8.70 10.10 -42.58
N ALA A 235 9.01 10.00 -41.29
CA ALA A 235 10.38 9.99 -40.77
C ALA A 235 11.13 8.66 -41.01
N GLY A 236 10.55 7.71 -41.75
CA GLY A 236 11.15 6.40 -42.05
C GLY A 236 10.95 5.35 -40.94
N GLY A 237 10.09 5.62 -39.96
CA GLY A 237 9.74 4.66 -38.91
C GLY A 237 8.77 3.57 -39.40
N VAL A 238 8.83 2.40 -38.74
CA VAL A 238 7.86 1.31 -38.96
C VAL A 238 6.45 1.80 -38.61
N ALA A 239 5.44 1.39 -39.37
CA ALA A 239 4.04 1.73 -39.10
C ALA A 239 3.66 1.27 -37.68
N LEU A 240 3.28 2.23 -36.84
CA LEU A 240 2.89 1.97 -35.45
C LEU A 240 1.50 1.32 -35.40
N VAL A 241 1.44 0.14 -34.78
CA VAL A 241 0.18 -0.57 -34.46
C VAL A 241 -0.41 0.05 -33.19
N ASP A 242 -1.71 -0.16 -32.97
CA ASP A 242 -2.48 0.40 -31.86
C ASP A 242 -1.93 0.07 -30.46
N ASP A 243 -1.34 -1.11 -30.30
CA ASP A 243 -0.71 -1.58 -29.05
C ASP A 243 0.79 -1.29 -28.98
N ALA A 244 1.33 -0.46 -29.90
CA ALA A 244 2.74 -0.11 -29.88
C ALA A 244 3.11 0.68 -28.60
N GLN A 245 4.24 0.32 -28.00
CA GLN A 245 4.81 1.08 -26.88
C GLN A 245 5.28 2.45 -27.39
N ILE A 246 4.73 3.51 -26.81
CA ILE A 246 5.09 4.89 -27.12
C ILE A 246 5.95 5.43 -25.99
N ALA A 247 6.98 6.22 -26.32
CA ALA A 247 7.79 6.90 -25.33
C ALA A 247 6.93 7.89 -24.52
N ASP A 248 7.11 7.96 -23.20
CA ASP A 248 6.27 8.78 -22.33
C ASP A 248 6.27 10.26 -22.71
N ALA A 249 7.38 10.79 -23.21
CA ALA A 249 7.47 12.15 -23.71
C ALA A 249 6.56 12.40 -24.93
N ASP A 250 6.44 11.41 -25.83
CA ASP A 250 5.57 11.48 -27.00
C ASP A 250 4.10 11.33 -26.57
N MET A 251 3.81 10.40 -25.65
CA MET A 251 2.47 10.24 -25.08
C MET A 251 2.01 11.52 -24.35
N ARG A 252 2.90 12.17 -23.59
CA ARG A 252 2.63 13.47 -22.96
C ARG A 252 2.23 14.51 -24.00
N ALA A 253 2.99 14.66 -25.09
CA ALA A 253 2.68 15.61 -26.15
C ALA A 253 1.34 15.31 -26.85
N LEU A 254 1.03 14.03 -27.11
CA LEU A 254 -0.27 13.61 -27.63
C LEU A 254 -1.42 14.06 -26.73
N MET A 255 -1.25 13.95 -25.41
CA MET A 255 -2.25 14.40 -24.44
C MET A 255 -2.44 15.92 -24.44
N TYR A 256 -1.38 16.71 -24.59
CA TYR A 256 -1.50 18.17 -24.75
C TYR A 256 -2.32 18.56 -25.98
N LEU A 257 -2.06 17.89 -27.11
CA LEU A 257 -2.73 18.17 -28.39
C LEU A 257 -4.18 17.66 -28.38
N SER A 258 -4.42 16.53 -27.71
CA SER A 258 -5.76 15.97 -27.57
C SER A 258 -6.66 16.84 -26.69
N ALA A 259 -6.10 17.37 -25.60
CA ALA A 259 -6.84 18.13 -24.59
C ALA A 259 -7.27 19.54 -25.03
N ASP A 260 -6.50 20.20 -25.91
CA ASP A 260 -6.81 21.55 -26.39
C ASP A 260 -6.88 21.63 -27.93
N PRO A 261 -8.08 21.87 -28.51
CA PRO A 261 -8.25 22.04 -29.95
C PRO A 261 -7.40 23.16 -30.56
N GLN A 262 -7.10 24.23 -29.82
CA GLN A 262 -6.27 25.32 -30.35
C GLN A 262 -4.84 24.86 -30.62
N ARG A 263 -4.32 23.98 -29.76
CA ARG A 263 -2.99 23.37 -29.93
C ARG A 263 -2.92 22.38 -31.09
N ARG A 264 -4.06 21.85 -31.55
CA ARG A 264 -4.10 21.00 -32.75
C ARG A 264 -3.73 21.74 -34.03
N GLY A 265 -3.81 23.07 -34.05
CA GLY A 265 -3.28 23.86 -35.16
C GLY A 265 -1.80 23.59 -35.42
N ALA A 266 -1.02 23.30 -34.38
CA ALA A 266 0.40 22.95 -34.51
C ALA A 266 0.61 21.62 -35.26
N LEU A 267 -0.33 20.67 -35.16
CA LEU A 267 -0.26 19.36 -35.86
C LEU A 267 -0.53 19.47 -37.36
N GLN A 268 -1.38 20.41 -37.78
CA GLN A 268 -1.83 20.50 -39.17
C GLN A 268 -0.71 20.98 -40.11
N HIS A 269 0.18 21.82 -39.60
CA HIS A 269 1.26 22.43 -40.39
C HIS A 269 2.65 21.87 -40.09
N ALA A 270 2.79 21.02 -39.06
CA ALA A 270 4.07 20.38 -38.75
C ALA A 270 4.47 19.36 -39.82
N SER A 271 5.73 19.46 -40.25
CA SER A 271 6.39 18.55 -41.20
C SER A 271 7.08 17.36 -40.52
N SER A 272 7.33 17.44 -39.22
CA SER A 272 7.94 16.37 -38.41
C SER A 272 7.36 16.35 -36.99
N TRP A 273 7.54 15.24 -36.28
CA TRP A 273 7.15 15.16 -34.87
C TRP A 273 8.02 16.07 -33.98
N ASP A 274 9.30 16.22 -34.31
CA ASP A 274 10.20 17.11 -33.56
C ASP A 274 9.73 18.57 -33.60
N ALA A 275 9.19 19.03 -34.74
CA ALA A 275 8.58 20.36 -34.84
C ALA A 275 7.34 20.52 -33.95
N VAL A 276 6.57 19.45 -33.73
CA VAL A 276 5.45 19.46 -32.78
C VAL A 276 5.96 19.54 -31.35
N LEU A 277 7.03 18.79 -31.02
CA LEU A 277 7.64 18.84 -29.69
C LEU A 277 8.24 20.22 -29.38
N GLU A 278 8.89 20.84 -30.35
CA GLU A 278 9.42 22.21 -30.25
C GLU A 278 8.29 23.23 -30.02
N ALA A 279 7.19 23.14 -30.78
CA ALA A 279 6.03 24.00 -30.60
C ALA A 279 5.36 23.86 -29.22
N LEU A 280 5.49 22.70 -28.56
CA LEU A 280 4.95 22.44 -27.22
C LEU A 280 5.97 22.68 -26.10
N GLN A 281 7.24 22.99 -26.41
CA GLN A 281 8.31 23.01 -25.42
C GLN A 281 8.05 24.01 -24.29
N GLU A 282 7.60 25.21 -24.62
CA GLU A 282 7.35 26.28 -23.64
C GLU A 282 6.23 25.90 -22.66
N VAL A 283 5.09 25.44 -23.17
CA VAL A 283 3.96 25.04 -22.30
C VAL A 283 4.31 23.83 -21.45
N ARG A 284 5.04 22.85 -22.02
CA ARG A 284 5.48 21.65 -21.31
C ARG A 284 6.45 21.98 -20.18
N ALA A 285 7.40 22.88 -20.41
CA ALA A 285 8.34 23.32 -19.39
C ALA A 285 7.64 23.94 -18.16
N GLN A 286 6.48 24.60 -18.37
CA GLN A 286 5.71 25.21 -17.29
C GLN A 286 4.72 24.26 -16.60
N CYS A 287 4.24 23.24 -17.33
CA CYS A 287 3.10 22.41 -16.92
C CYS A 287 3.45 20.98 -16.53
N ASP A 288 4.48 20.35 -17.13
CA ASP A 288 4.75 18.91 -16.95
C ASP A 288 4.99 18.55 -15.47
N ALA A 289 5.84 19.31 -14.78
CA ALA A 289 6.10 19.10 -13.34
C ALA A 289 4.83 19.22 -12.47
N LYS A 290 3.92 20.14 -12.82
CA LYS A 290 2.65 20.28 -12.09
C LYS A 290 1.72 19.10 -12.33
N ILE A 291 1.67 18.61 -13.57
CA ILE A 291 0.86 17.45 -13.94
C ILE A 291 1.38 16.20 -13.25
N ASP A 292 2.69 15.98 -13.24
CA ASP A 292 3.29 14.80 -12.61
C ASP A 292 3.16 14.85 -11.09
N ALA A 293 3.32 16.00 -10.45
CA ALA A 293 3.02 16.19 -9.04
C ALA A 293 1.53 15.94 -8.74
N ALA A 294 0.61 16.45 -9.56
CA ALA A 294 -0.82 16.21 -9.40
C ALA A 294 -1.16 14.72 -9.54
N ARG A 295 -0.61 14.02 -10.54
CA ARG A 295 -0.78 12.57 -10.69
C ARG A 295 -0.21 11.81 -9.50
N MET A 296 0.99 12.15 -9.04
CA MET A 296 1.61 11.54 -7.88
C MET A 296 0.71 11.67 -6.65
N LEU A 297 0.26 12.89 -6.34
CA LEU A 297 -0.61 13.14 -5.20
C LEU A 297 -1.96 12.44 -5.33
N GLN A 298 -2.61 12.50 -6.49
CA GLN A 298 -3.96 11.95 -6.65
C GLN A 298 -3.93 10.42 -6.72
N ASN A 299 -2.88 9.81 -7.26
CA ASN A 299 -2.76 8.35 -7.26
C ASN A 299 -2.40 7.75 -5.90
N THR A 300 -1.87 8.56 -4.97
CA THR A 300 -1.39 8.07 -3.66
C THR A 300 -2.28 8.43 -2.47
N ARG A 301 -3.38 9.18 -2.68
CA ARG A 301 -4.20 9.74 -1.59
C ARG A 301 -5.58 9.12 -1.39
N HIS A 302 -6.09 8.36 -2.36
CA HIS A 302 -7.51 7.98 -2.38
C HIS A 302 -7.79 6.52 -2.02
N ASP A 303 -7.03 5.58 -2.56
CA ASP A 303 -7.31 4.14 -2.44
C ASP A 303 -6.03 3.32 -2.47
N ALA A 304 -5.98 2.24 -1.68
CA ALA A 304 -4.79 1.41 -1.57
C ALA A 304 -4.45 0.66 -2.87
N ASN A 305 -5.45 0.22 -3.66
CA ASN A 305 -5.17 -0.42 -4.94
C ASN A 305 -4.69 0.59 -5.97
N ARG A 306 -5.21 1.82 -5.92
CA ARG A 306 -4.71 2.92 -6.75
C ARG A 306 -3.26 3.29 -6.42
N VAL A 307 -2.90 3.32 -5.14
CA VAL A 307 -1.52 3.49 -4.68
C VAL A 307 -0.65 2.38 -5.26
N ARG A 308 -1.00 1.11 -5.05
CA ARG A 308 -0.20 -0.04 -5.51
C ARG A 308 0.00 -0.05 -7.03
N ALA A 309 -1.08 0.15 -7.79
CA ALA A 309 -1.01 0.26 -9.25
C ALA A 309 -0.12 1.42 -9.71
N PHE A 310 -0.09 2.53 -8.96
CA PHE A 310 0.80 3.64 -9.27
C PHE A 310 2.27 3.33 -8.98
N TYR A 311 2.56 2.62 -7.88
CA TYR A 311 3.92 2.12 -7.61
C TYR A 311 4.35 1.09 -8.66
N GLU A 312 3.48 0.18 -9.08
CA GLU A 312 3.73 -0.77 -10.18
C GLU A 312 4.05 -0.04 -11.49
N GLU A 313 3.23 0.95 -11.85
CA GLU A 313 3.44 1.78 -13.04
C GLU A 313 4.79 2.52 -12.99
N LYS A 314 5.11 3.14 -11.86
CA LYS A 314 6.28 4.00 -11.72
C LYS A 314 7.58 3.21 -11.58
N CYS A 315 7.58 2.20 -10.73
CA CYS A 315 8.77 1.43 -10.39
C CYS A 315 8.98 0.21 -11.29
N GLY A 316 8.03 -0.09 -12.18
CA GLY A 316 8.09 -1.27 -13.05
C GLY A 316 7.88 -2.58 -12.28
N PHE A 317 7.23 -2.53 -11.12
CA PHE A 317 6.90 -3.74 -10.38
C PHE A 317 5.85 -4.55 -11.15
N HIS A 318 6.08 -5.85 -11.27
CA HIS A 318 5.12 -6.74 -11.91
C HIS A 318 3.84 -6.89 -11.08
N ASP A 319 4.00 -7.05 -9.77
CA ASP A 319 2.93 -7.06 -8.77
C ASP A 319 3.51 -6.55 -7.46
N PHE A 320 2.87 -5.53 -6.88
CA PHE A 320 3.30 -4.94 -5.62
C PHE A 320 3.37 -5.97 -4.48
N MET A 321 2.45 -6.94 -4.45
CA MET A 321 2.37 -7.96 -3.40
C MET A 321 3.51 -8.98 -3.48
N TYR A 322 4.10 -9.17 -4.67
CA TYR A 322 5.29 -10.01 -4.91
C TYR A 322 6.59 -9.20 -4.92
N THR A 323 6.55 -7.91 -4.61
CA THR A 323 7.74 -7.08 -4.51
C THR A 323 8.35 -7.18 -3.10
N PRO A 324 9.69 -7.30 -2.96
CA PRO A 324 10.35 -7.31 -1.66
C PRO A 324 10.02 -6.11 -0.79
N ASP A 325 9.88 -6.34 0.52
CA ASP A 325 9.54 -5.27 1.46
C ASP A 325 10.63 -4.17 1.51
N LYS A 326 11.89 -4.52 1.23
CA LYS A 326 13.04 -3.61 1.10
C LYS A 326 12.87 -2.68 -0.10
N GLU A 327 12.50 -3.22 -1.26
CA GLU A 327 12.25 -2.45 -2.50
C GLU A 327 11.05 -1.52 -2.35
N ILE A 328 9.95 -2.01 -1.77
CA ILE A 328 8.78 -1.19 -1.45
C ILE A 328 9.18 -0.02 -0.55
N THR A 329 9.99 -0.27 0.48
CA THR A 329 10.46 0.78 1.38
C THR A 329 11.32 1.81 0.66
N ALA A 330 12.24 1.40 -0.23
CA ALA A 330 13.05 2.31 -1.03
C ALA A 330 12.18 3.23 -1.89
N ALA A 331 11.20 2.67 -2.60
CA ALA A 331 10.27 3.43 -3.41
C ALA A 331 9.45 4.43 -2.56
N VAL A 332 9.01 4.04 -1.36
CA VAL A 332 8.29 4.95 -0.45
C VAL A 332 9.18 6.10 0.04
N LEU A 333 10.45 5.83 0.35
CA LEU A 333 11.39 6.88 0.73
C LEU A 333 11.59 7.89 -0.41
N CYS A 334 11.79 7.43 -1.64
CA CYS A 334 11.90 8.31 -2.80
C CYS A 334 10.61 9.10 -3.06
N TYR A 335 9.43 8.49 -2.89
CA TYR A 335 8.16 9.21 -2.98
C TYR A 335 8.06 10.34 -1.94
N LEU A 336 8.46 10.08 -0.69
CA LEU A 336 8.43 11.07 0.38
C LEU A 336 9.47 12.19 0.16
N GLU A 337 10.66 11.84 -0.35
CA GLU A 337 11.70 12.81 -0.73
C GLU A 337 11.21 13.71 -1.88
N GLU A 338 10.58 13.14 -2.91
CA GLU A 338 9.97 13.93 -4.00
C GLU A 338 8.81 14.80 -3.50
N LEU A 339 7.95 14.29 -2.62
CA LEU A 339 6.88 15.09 -2.01
C LEU A 339 7.44 16.27 -1.20
N GLN A 340 8.47 16.04 -0.40
CA GLN A 340 9.16 17.09 0.34
C GLN A 340 9.80 18.11 -0.61
N ARG A 341 10.47 17.63 -1.66
CA ARG A 341 11.11 18.47 -2.68
C ARG A 341 10.08 19.37 -3.37
N VAL A 342 8.97 18.80 -3.84
CA VAL A 342 7.87 19.55 -4.48
C VAL A 342 7.30 20.60 -3.53
N CYS A 343 7.02 20.25 -2.27
CA CYS A 343 6.44 21.20 -1.31
C CYS A 343 7.41 22.33 -0.93
N ARG A 344 8.72 22.07 -0.92
CA ARG A 344 9.76 23.02 -0.51
C ARG A 344 10.24 23.92 -1.65
N GLU A 345 10.47 23.35 -2.84
CA GLU A 345 11.17 24.03 -3.94
C GLU A 345 10.22 24.76 -4.89
N THR A 346 8.92 24.46 -4.84
CA THR A 346 7.93 25.05 -5.74
C THR A 346 6.88 25.83 -4.97
N GLU A 347 6.56 27.04 -5.43
CA GLU A 347 5.54 27.89 -4.81
C GLU A 347 4.13 27.28 -4.89
N TRP A 348 3.87 26.49 -5.94
CA TRP A 348 2.58 25.83 -6.17
C TRP A 348 2.46 24.45 -5.50
N GLY A 349 3.56 23.85 -5.05
CA GLY A 349 3.59 22.48 -4.54
C GLY A 349 2.77 22.30 -3.26
N THR A 350 2.98 23.16 -2.27
CA THR A 350 2.21 23.12 -1.01
C THR A 350 0.72 23.47 -1.23
N PRO A 351 0.35 24.54 -1.96
CA PRO A 351 -1.04 24.80 -2.32
C PRO A 351 -1.71 23.62 -3.04
N LEU A 352 -1.03 23.00 -4.01
CA LEU A 352 -1.53 21.82 -4.72
C LEU A 352 -1.70 20.62 -3.78
N ALA A 353 -0.76 20.44 -2.84
CA ALA A 353 -0.84 19.37 -1.86
C ALA A 353 -2.00 19.56 -0.88
N LEU A 354 -2.35 20.80 -0.53
CA LEU A 354 -3.46 21.13 0.37
C LEU A 354 -4.82 21.19 -0.33
N ALA A 355 -4.84 21.31 -1.66
CA ALA A 355 -6.08 21.37 -2.43
C ALA A 355 -6.88 20.06 -2.31
N LEU A 356 -8.13 20.17 -1.89
CA LEU A 356 -9.05 19.04 -1.70
C LEU A 356 -10.10 18.98 -2.82
N THR A 357 -10.32 20.09 -3.52
CA THR A 357 -11.32 20.22 -4.57
C THR A 357 -10.70 20.43 -5.96
N ASP A 358 -11.47 20.16 -7.02
CA ASP A 358 -11.05 20.43 -8.40
C ASP A 358 -10.73 21.91 -8.62
N VAL A 359 -11.49 22.82 -8.00
CA VAL A 359 -11.33 24.27 -8.16
C VAL A 359 -10.02 24.74 -7.53
N GLU A 360 -9.74 24.33 -6.28
CA GLU A 360 -8.47 24.68 -5.62
C GLU A 360 -7.26 24.11 -6.37
N ARG A 361 -7.40 22.92 -6.96
CA ARG A 361 -6.35 22.31 -7.79
C ARG A 361 -6.14 23.08 -9.08
N LEU A 362 -7.23 23.50 -9.74
CA LEU A 362 -7.18 24.34 -10.93
C LEU A 362 -6.46 25.65 -10.63
N ASP A 363 -6.74 26.27 -9.48
CA ASP A 363 -6.10 27.51 -9.06
C ASP A 363 -4.60 27.32 -8.77
N ALA A 364 -4.22 26.22 -8.11
CA ALA A 364 -2.83 25.93 -7.79
C ALA A 364 -1.99 25.53 -9.02
N MET A 365 -2.55 24.75 -9.94
CA MET A 365 -1.83 24.25 -11.12
C MET A 365 -1.85 25.25 -12.27
N GLY A 366 -2.95 25.99 -12.43
CA GLY A 366 -3.28 26.71 -13.65
C GLY A 366 -4.07 25.85 -14.64
N ARG A 367 -4.84 26.53 -15.51
CA ARG A 367 -5.80 25.91 -16.43
C ARG A 367 -5.18 24.87 -17.36
N ASP A 368 -4.05 25.18 -17.96
CA ASP A 368 -3.43 24.32 -18.98
C ASP A 368 -2.99 22.98 -18.41
N ALA A 369 -2.27 23.01 -17.28
CA ALA A 369 -1.84 21.81 -16.59
C ALA A 369 -3.04 20.98 -16.09
N PHE A 370 -4.06 21.63 -15.50
CA PHE A 370 -5.23 20.94 -14.98
C PHE A 370 -6.03 20.23 -16.08
N VAL A 371 -6.25 20.89 -17.22
CA VAL A 371 -7.00 20.31 -18.35
C VAL A 371 -6.28 19.07 -18.89
N VAL A 372 -4.96 19.14 -19.08
CA VAL A 372 -4.18 17.99 -19.58
C VAL A 372 -4.13 16.86 -18.55
N TYR A 373 -3.92 17.19 -17.27
CA TYR A 373 -4.00 16.21 -16.17
C TYR A 373 -5.34 15.47 -16.16
N ARG A 374 -6.44 16.21 -16.21
CA ARG A 374 -7.80 15.64 -16.21
C ARG A 374 -8.05 14.79 -17.45
N HIS A 375 -7.59 15.24 -18.62
CA HIS A 375 -7.71 14.50 -19.87
C HIS A 375 -7.01 13.14 -19.83
N ILE A 376 -5.86 13.06 -19.15
CA ILE A 376 -5.14 11.79 -18.93
C ILE A 376 -5.93 10.87 -17.98
N GLU A 377 -6.40 11.40 -16.85
CA GLU A 377 -7.19 10.61 -15.90
C GLU A 377 -8.49 10.10 -16.54
N ASP A 378 -9.16 10.93 -17.35
CA ASP A 378 -10.37 10.55 -18.09
C ASP A 378 -10.06 9.47 -19.13
N ALA A 379 -8.93 9.55 -19.85
CA ALA A 379 -8.49 8.50 -20.77
C ALA A 379 -8.23 7.16 -20.05
N ILE A 380 -7.61 7.18 -18.86
CA ILE A 380 -7.41 5.99 -18.03
C ILE A 380 -8.76 5.40 -17.60
N LEU A 381 -9.71 6.25 -17.18
CA LEU A 381 -11.05 5.81 -16.80
C LEU A 381 -11.82 5.22 -17.98
N ASP A 382 -11.68 5.78 -19.17
CA ASP A 382 -12.33 5.27 -20.38
C ASP A 382 -11.73 3.95 -20.87
N LYS A 383 -10.41 3.77 -20.73
CA LYS A 383 -9.77 2.45 -20.91
C LYS A 383 -10.36 1.42 -19.94
N LYS A 384 -10.41 1.75 -18.64
CA LYS A 384 -11.02 0.87 -17.62
C LYS A 384 -12.48 0.57 -17.94
N ARG A 385 -13.26 1.57 -18.37
CA ARG A 385 -14.66 1.40 -18.74
C ARG A 385 -14.84 0.47 -19.92
N ARG A 386 -14.00 0.60 -20.96
CA ARG A 386 -14.00 -0.33 -22.11
C ARG A 386 -13.67 -1.76 -21.68
N LEU A 387 -12.69 -1.93 -20.81
CA LEU A 387 -12.35 -3.25 -20.25
C LEU A 387 -13.50 -3.84 -19.42
N TRP A 388 -14.19 -3.03 -18.62
CA TRP A 388 -15.40 -3.47 -17.92
C TRP A 388 -16.50 -3.86 -18.90
N SER A 389 -16.73 -3.07 -19.95
CA SER A 389 -17.72 -3.39 -20.98
C SER A 389 -17.42 -4.71 -21.69
N SER A 390 -16.17 -5.01 -22.04
CA SER A 390 -15.81 -6.28 -22.68
C SER A 390 -15.99 -7.48 -21.74
N ARG A 391 -15.74 -7.30 -20.43
CA ARG A 391 -16.05 -8.31 -19.41
C ARG A 391 -17.56 -8.59 -19.33
N PHE A 392 -18.38 -7.55 -19.30
CA PHE A 392 -19.84 -7.70 -19.27
C PHE A 392 -20.41 -8.28 -20.57
N ALA A 393 -19.77 -8.00 -21.71
CA ALA A 393 -20.16 -8.54 -23.01
C ALA A 393 -19.75 -10.02 -23.21
N GLY A 394 -18.93 -10.59 -22.32
CA GLY A 394 -18.38 -11.94 -22.46
C GLY A 394 -17.28 -12.05 -23.54
N GLU A 395 -16.95 -10.95 -24.21
CA GLU A 395 -15.91 -10.89 -25.25
C GLU A 395 -14.51 -11.14 -24.69
N ALA A 396 -14.33 -10.96 -23.38
CA ALA A 396 -13.05 -11.17 -22.71
C ALA A 396 -12.65 -12.66 -22.55
N ASN A 397 -13.52 -13.63 -22.89
CA ASN A 397 -13.26 -15.07 -22.72
C ASN A 397 -12.75 -15.44 -21.30
N GLU A 398 -13.08 -14.62 -20.29
CA GLU A 398 -12.62 -14.84 -18.91
C GLU A 398 -13.33 -16.07 -18.30
N GLU A 399 -14.59 -16.32 -18.66
CA GLU A 399 -15.34 -17.52 -18.25
C GLU A 399 -14.76 -18.81 -18.85
N THR A 400 -14.39 -18.82 -20.14
CA THR A 400 -13.78 -19.99 -20.78
C THR A 400 -12.35 -20.24 -20.28
N THR A 401 -11.63 -19.18 -19.89
CA THR A 401 -10.30 -19.31 -19.28
C THR A 401 -10.39 -19.81 -17.84
N LEU A 402 -11.38 -19.36 -17.06
CA LEU A 402 -11.68 -19.88 -15.73
C LEU A 402 -12.17 -21.32 -15.79
N ASP A 403 -13.04 -21.68 -16.73
CA ASP A 403 -13.50 -23.05 -16.95
C ASP A 403 -12.34 -23.95 -17.41
N TYR A 404 -11.45 -23.47 -18.27
CA TYR A 404 -10.24 -24.18 -18.67
C TYR A 404 -9.27 -24.39 -17.49
N LEU A 405 -9.09 -23.37 -16.64
CA LEU A 405 -8.27 -23.50 -15.43
C LEU A 405 -8.93 -24.43 -14.41
N LEU A 406 -10.24 -24.36 -14.22
CA LEU A 406 -11.01 -25.25 -13.32
C LEU A 406 -11.03 -26.69 -13.83
N GLU A 407 -11.18 -26.92 -15.13
CA GLU A 407 -11.02 -28.23 -15.75
C GLU A 407 -9.59 -28.77 -15.54
N ASN A 408 -8.57 -27.93 -15.69
CA ASN A 408 -7.18 -28.34 -15.46
C ASN A 408 -6.83 -28.56 -13.98
N PHE A 409 -7.47 -27.82 -13.06
CA PHE A 409 -7.37 -28.11 -11.61
C PHE A 409 -8.15 -29.37 -11.21
N GLY A 410 -9.23 -29.70 -11.93
CA GLY A 410 -9.96 -30.96 -11.82
C GLY A 410 -9.19 -32.16 -12.38
N ARG A 411 -8.29 -31.94 -13.36
CA ARG A 411 -7.39 -32.94 -13.94
C ARG A 411 -6.04 -33.05 -13.23
N ARG A 412 -6.00 -32.94 -11.89
CA ARG A 412 -4.84 -33.49 -11.17
C ARG A 412 -4.79 -34.98 -11.47
N MET A 413 -3.77 -35.42 -12.21
CA MET A 413 -3.45 -36.84 -12.32
C MET A 413 -3.43 -37.42 -10.91
N GLU A 414 -4.28 -38.43 -10.67
CA GLU A 414 -4.12 -39.34 -9.54
C GLU A 414 -2.67 -39.80 -9.56
N ARG A 415 -1.85 -39.28 -8.65
CA ARG A 415 -0.55 -39.87 -8.37
C ARG A 415 -0.83 -41.30 -7.94
N GLN A 416 -0.44 -42.24 -8.80
CA GLN A 416 -0.40 -43.66 -8.52
C GLN A 416 0.40 -43.85 -7.22
N LYS A 417 -0.32 -44.09 -6.13
CA LYS A 417 0.24 -44.36 -4.80
C LYS A 417 0.64 -45.83 -4.80
N ASP A 418 1.92 -46.12 -5.03
CA ASP A 418 2.49 -47.38 -4.58
C ASP A 418 2.60 -47.33 -3.06
N VAL A 419 1.64 -47.98 -2.41
CA VAL A 419 1.58 -48.16 -0.96
C VAL A 419 2.37 -49.42 -0.60
N GLY A 420 3.64 -49.24 -0.25
CA GLY A 420 4.39 -50.20 0.55
C GLY A 420 3.93 -50.13 2.01
N THR A 421 3.24 -51.19 2.43
CA THR A 421 2.76 -51.49 3.78
C THR A 421 3.79 -51.27 4.89
N SER A 422 3.48 -50.37 5.83
CA SER A 422 3.55 -50.66 7.27
C SER A 422 2.61 -49.69 8.00
N GLY A 423 1.55 -50.25 8.56
CA GLY A 423 0.59 -49.53 9.38
C GLY A 423 1.18 -49.26 10.76
N VAL A 424 1.14 -48.00 11.15
CA VAL A 424 1.01 -47.62 12.56
C VAL A 424 -0.25 -46.78 12.64
N GLU A 425 -1.09 -47.17 13.59
CA GLU A 425 -2.44 -46.68 13.79
C GLU A 425 -2.49 -45.15 13.90
N PHE A 426 -3.49 -44.58 13.24
CA PHE A 426 -3.71 -43.15 13.12
C PHE A 426 -4.29 -42.62 14.45
N ASP A 427 -3.43 -42.31 15.40
CA ASP A 427 -3.81 -41.74 16.69
C ASP A 427 -4.18 -40.25 16.51
N ARG A 428 -5.47 -39.94 16.62
CA ARG A 428 -6.07 -38.62 16.31
C ARG A 428 -5.84 -37.56 17.39
N GLU A 429 -4.97 -37.81 18.38
CA GLU A 429 -4.80 -36.92 19.54
C GLU A 429 -3.40 -36.29 19.70
N GLN A 430 -2.45 -36.50 18.77
CA GLN A 430 -1.07 -35.95 18.89
C GLN A 430 -0.59 -35.03 17.75
N GLU A 431 -1.47 -34.28 17.10
CA GLU A 431 -1.03 -33.10 16.33
C GLU A 431 -1.32 -31.81 17.11
N PRO A 432 -0.35 -30.90 17.28
CA PRO A 432 -0.63 -29.57 17.79
C PRO A 432 -1.43 -28.83 16.72
N ILE A 433 -2.76 -28.83 16.87
CA ILE A 433 -3.67 -28.01 16.07
C ILE A 433 -3.14 -26.58 16.10
N GLY A 434 -2.62 -26.11 14.97
CA GLY A 434 -1.94 -24.82 14.87
C GLY A 434 -2.80 -23.70 15.48
N ARG A 435 -2.19 -22.79 16.23
CA ARG A 435 -2.89 -21.70 16.95
C ARG A 435 -3.76 -20.81 16.05
N GLN A 436 -3.55 -20.80 14.73
CA GLN A 436 -4.44 -20.12 13.77
C GLN A 436 -5.71 -20.94 13.46
N VAL A 437 -5.64 -22.27 13.47
CA VAL A 437 -6.82 -23.16 13.35
C VAL A 437 -7.59 -23.18 14.67
N GLN A 438 -6.90 -23.20 15.82
CA GLN A 438 -7.57 -23.00 17.12
C GLN A 438 -8.21 -21.61 17.24
N ARG A 439 -7.59 -20.52 16.75
CA ARG A 439 -8.26 -19.20 16.74
C ARG A 439 -9.42 -19.14 15.75
N ARG A 440 -9.32 -19.72 14.55
CA ARG A 440 -10.47 -19.76 13.62
C ARG A 440 -11.60 -20.65 14.11
N VAL A 441 -11.32 -21.78 14.76
CA VAL A 441 -12.33 -22.67 15.35
C VAL A 441 -12.90 -22.06 16.62
N VAL A 442 -12.09 -21.43 17.49
CA VAL A 442 -12.59 -20.72 18.69
C VAL A 442 -13.31 -19.42 18.33
N ASP A 443 -12.93 -18.70 17.29
CA ASP A 443 -13.63 -17.50 16.82
C ASP A 443 -14.87 -17.85 15.99
N ALA A 444 -14.86 -18.98 15.26
CA ALA A 444 -16.05 -19.55 14.64
C ALA A 444 -17.01 -20.10 15.71
N ASP A 445 -16.52 -20.76 16.76
CA ASP A 445 -17.33 -21.24 17.88
C ASP A 445 -17.82 -20.10 18.77
N LYS A 446 -17.04 -19.03 18.95
CA LYS A 446 -17.50 -17.81 19.64
C LYS A 446 -18.52 -17.06 18.79
N LYS A 447 -18.34 -16.95 17.47
CA LYS A 447 -19.34 -16.38 16.56
C LYS A 447 -20.60 -17.24 16.49
N ASN A 448 -20.48 -18.56 16.49
CA ASN A 448 -21.60 -19.50 16.47
C ASN A 448 -22.33 -19.53 17.82
N LYS A 449 -21.63 -19.54 18.96
CA LYS A 449 -22.24 -19.39 20.30
C LYS A 449 -22.86 -18.01 20.51
N LEU A 450 -22.28 -16.93 19.97
CA LEU A 450 -22.90 -15.59 19.99
C LEU A 450 -24.10 -15.52 19.04
N ALA A 451 -24.07 -16.20 17.90
CA ALA A 451 -25.20 -16.31 16.98
C ALA A 451 -26.34 -17.17 17.56
N GLU A 452 -26.03 -18.26 18.26
CA GLU A 452 -26.99 -19.07 19.03
C GLU A 452 -27.52 -18.33 20.26
N MET A 453 -26.68 -17.58 20.99
CA MET A 453 -27.14 -16.70 22.08
C MET A 453 -28.01 -15.56 21.55
N ARG A 454 -27.73 -15.00 20.36
CA ARG A 454 -28.58 -13.99 19.71
C ARG A 454 -29.87 -14.60 19.14
N ARG A 455 -29.85 -15.83 18.62
CA ARG A 455 -31.05 -16.57 18.19
C ARG A 455 -31.92 -16.98 19.37
N SER A 456 -31.34 -17.41 20.49
CA SER A 456 -32.08 -17.75 21.72
C SER A 456 -32.59 -16.50 22.45
N ARG A 457 -31.84 -15.39 22.49
CA ARG A 457 -32.36 -14.08 22.94
C ARG A 457 -33.41 -13.48 22.01
N GLY A 458 -33.27 -13.65 20.70
CA GLY A 458 -34.28 -13.24 19.70
C GLY A 458 -35.59 -14.02 19.85
N LYS A 459 -35.51 -15.33 20.14
CA LYS A 459 -36.66 -16.17 20.51
C LYS A 459 -37.25 -15.83 21.90
N MET A 460 -36.46 -15.26 22.82
CA MET A 460 -36.99 -14.70 24.08
C MET A 460 -37.64 -13.31 23.91
N TRP A 461 -37.28 -12.54 22.88
CA TRP A 461 -37.96 -11.27 22.59
C TRP A 461 -39.31 -11.48 21.90
N SER A 462 -39.47 -12.55 21.10
CA SER A 462 -40.78 -12.91 20.52
C SER A 462 -41.80 -13.46 21.54
N LYS A 463 -41.45 -13.51 22.84
CA LYS A 463 -42.35 -13.87 23.95
C LYS A 463 -42.52 -12.75 24.98
N LYS A 464 -42.13 -11.50 24.67
CA LYS A 464 -42.57 -10.35 25.46
C LYS A 464 -43.93 -9.88 24.94
N LYS A 465 -44.99 -10.13 25.72
CA LYS A 465 -46.30 -9.47 25.55
C LYS A 465 -46.05 -7.99 25.30
N SER A 466 -46.54 -7.48 24.18
CA SER A 466 -46.47 -6.05 23.88
C SER A 466 -47.16 -5.28 25.01
N VAL A 467 -46.69 -4.08 25.33
CA VAL A 467 -47.40 -3.18 26.26
C VAL A 467 -48.83 -2.93 25.78
N PHE A 468 -49.08 -3.02 24.46
CA PHE A 468 -50.42 -3.00 23.87
C PHE A 468 -51.22 -4.28 24.17
N ASP A 469 -50.60 -5.47 24.18
CA ASP A 469 -51.29 -6.73 24.52
C ASP A 469 -51.67 -6.76 26.01
N ALA A 470 -50.81 -6.24 26.89
CA ALA A 470 -51.09 -6.12 28.32
C ALA A 470 -52.17 -5.06 28.63
N LEU A 471 -52.28 -4.01 27.81
CA LEU A 471 -53.37 -3.02 27.89
C LEU A 471 -54.70 -3.60 27.38
N HIS A 472 -54.65 -4.43 26.34
CA HIS A 472 -55.83 -5.10 25.80
C HIS A 472 -56.39 -6.15 26.78
N GLU A 473 -55.53 -6.93 27.44
CA GLU A 473 -55.93 -7.86 28.52
C GLU A 473 -56.55 -7.13 29.73
N LYS A 474 -56.00 -5.96 30.12
CA LYS A 474 -56.57 -5.13 31.20
C LYS A 474 -57.92 -4.51 30.83
N GLN A 475 -58.13 -4.13 29.58
CA GLN A 475 -59.44 -3.65 29.10
C GLN A 475 -60.47 -4.77 29.09
N VAL A 476 -60.11 -5.98 28.68
CA VAL A 476 -61.02 -7.15 28.69
C VAL A 476 -61.37 -7.58 30.13
N GLN A 477 -60.45 -7.45 31.09
CA GLN A 477 -60.72 -7.73 32.52
C GLN A 477 -61.61 -6.67 33.21
N ASN A 478 -61.60 -5.42 32.75
CA ASN A 478 -62.47 -4.37 33.30
C ASN A 478 -63.90 -4.43 32.73
N VAL A 479 -64.12 -5.10 31.59
CA VAL A 479 -65.47 -5.33 31.04
C VAL A 479 -66.19 -6.47 31.77
N SER A 480 -65.46 -7.39 32.41
CA SER A 480 -66.03 -8.52 33.18
C SER A 480 -66.36 -8.21 34.64
N TYR A 481 -66.03 -7.00 35.14
CA TYR A 481 -66.41 -6.52 36.49
C TYR A 481 -67.34 -5.29 36.46
N GLY A 482 -68.16 -5.19 35.41
CA GLY A 482 -69.09 -4.08 35.20
C GLY A 482 -70.46 -4.49 34.69
N VAL A 483 -71.03 -5.62 35.15
CA VAL A 483 -72.49 -5.90 35.07
C VAL A 483 -72.92 -6.73 36.29
N ARG A 484 -72.97 -6.09 37.46
CA ARG A 484 -74.15 -5.89 38.34
C ARG A 484 -73.69 -5.48 39.73
#